data_AF-A0A258FDJ6-F1
#
_entry.id   AF-A0A258FDJ6-F1
#
_cell.length_a   1.000
_cell.length_b   1.000
_cell.length_c   1.000
_cell.angle_alpha   90.00
_cell.angle_beta   90.00
_cell.angle_gamma   90.00
#
_symmetry.space_group_name_H-M   'P 1'
#
loop_
_entity.id
_entity.type
_entity.pdbx_description
1 polymer ?
#
loop_
_entity_poly.entity_id
_entity_poly.type
_entity_poly.pdbx_seq_one_letter_code
_entity_poly.pdbx_strand_id
1 'polypeptide(L)' 'MIGHLDKFPYADAKSFLDQTEDARALPFLIDIAPFMDEQEWLALLNATWPRIKNADEYRDALLQTPYGHHK' A
#
# COMPACT_ATOMS: atom_id res chain seq x y z
N MET A 1 6.94 13.31 24.07
CA MET A 1 6.03 13.53 22.94
C MET A 1 6.72 13.01 21.70
N ILE A 2 6.46 11.75 21.34
CA ILE A 2 6.97 11.17 20.09
C ILE A 2 5.75 10.94 19.22
N GLY A 3 5.75 11.45 17.99
CA GLY A 3 4.64 11.20 17.08
C GLY A 3 4.52 12.10 15.85
N HIS A 4 5.56 12.84 15.45
CA HIS A 4 5.72 13.11 14.01
C HIS A 4 6.21 11.82 13.36
N LEU A 5 5.37 10.79 13.33
CA LEU A 5 5.53 9.72 12.36
C LEU A 5 5.25 10.39 11.03
N ASP A 6 6.31 10.65 10.28
CA ASP A 6 6.29 11.22 8.94
C ASP A 6 5.39 10.32 8.09
N LYS A 7 4.12 10.69 7.99
CA LYS A 7 3.15 9.88 7.26
C LYS A 7 3.51 9.98 5.80
N PHE A 8 3.66 8.84 5.15
CA PHE A 8 3.93 8.80 3.73
C PHE A 8 2.76 9.44 2.99
N PRO A 9 2.95 10.56 2.27
CA PRO A 9 1.85 11.30 1.69
C PRO A 9 1.20 10.53 0.54
N TYR A 10 -0.14 10.48 0.52
CA TYR A 10 -0.92 9.79 -0.51
C TYR A 10 -0.56 10.21 -1.94
N ALA A 11 -0.34 11.52 -2.17
CA ALA A 11 -0.01 12.04 -3.48
C ALA A 11 1.31 11.46 -4.03
N ASP A 12 2.31 11.28 -3.16
CA ASP A 12 3.62 10.75 -3.54
C ASP A 12 3.52 9.25 -3.84
N ALA A 13 2.79 8.50 -3.00
CA ALA A 13 2.55 7.08 -3.22
C ALA A 13 1.76 6.84 -4.51
N LYS A 14 0.74 7.65 -4.76
CA LYS A 14 -0.04 7.59 -6.00
C LYS A 14 0.84 7.86 -7.22
N SER A 15 1.71 8.87 -7.18
CA SER A 15 2.60 9.18 -8.29
C SER A 15 3.61 8.05 -8.54
N PHE A 16 4.12 7.43 -7.48
CA PHE A 16 4.99 6.27 -7.59
C PHE A 16 4.26 5.08 -8.22
N LEU A 17 3.05 4.76 -7.76
CA LEU A 17 2.22 3.67 -8.29
C LEU A 17 1.80 3.87 -9.74
N ASP A 18 1.64 5.12 -10.18
CA ASP A 18 1.32 5.45 -11.57
C ASP A 18 2.49 5.13 -12.52
N GLN A 19 3.73 5.36 -12.05
CA GLN A 19 4.97 5.19 -12.81
C GLN A 19 5.62 3.81 -12.64
N THR A 20 5.23 3.06 -11.60
CA THR A 20 5.82 1.75 -11.30
C THR A 20 5.20 0.64 -12.16
N GLU A 21 5.94 -0.45 -12.29
CA GLU A 21 5.47 -1.65 -12.97
C GLU A 21 4.39 -2.35 -12.14
N ASP A 22 3.42 -2.97 -12.81
CA ASP A 22 2.28 -3.60 -12.12
C ASP A 22 2.71 -4.67 -11.10
N ALA A 23 3.84 -5.35 -11.35
CA ALA A 23 4.42 -6.34 -10.43
C ALA A 23 5.08 -5.72 -9.18
N ARG A 24 5.44 -4.43 -9.24
CA ARG A 24 6.08 -3.70 -8.13
C ARG A 24 5.11 -2.87 -7.30
N ALA A 25 3.90 -2.63 -7.81
CA ALA A 25 2.86 -1.87 -7.13
C ALA A 25 2.49 -2.47 -5.78
N LEU A 26 2.27 -3.78 -5.72
CA LEU A 26 1.82 -4.46 -4.50
C LEU A 26 2.89 -4.54 -3.39
N PRO A 27 4.14 -4.96 -3.66
CA PRO A 27 5.19 -4.92 -2.64
C PRO A 27 5.45 -3.50 -2.11
N PHE A 28 5.35 -2.47 -2.96
CA PHE A 28 5.45 -1.08 -2.52
C PHE A 28 4.32 -0.71 -1.55
N LEU A 29 3.06 -1.04 -1.88
CA LEU A 29 1.93 -0.82 -0.98
C LEU A 29 2.15 -1.48 0.37
N ILE A 30 2.62 -2.73 0.41
CA ILE A 30 2.90 -3.45 1.66
C ILE A 30 3.96 -2.71 2.50
N ASP A 31 5.02 -2.20 1.86
CA ASP A 31 6.12 -1.49 2.54
C ASP A 31 5.68 -0.15 3.15
N ILE A 32 4.81 0.59 2.45
CA ILE A 32 4.32 1.90 2.94
C ILE A 32 3.13 1.79 3.90
N ALA A 33 2.52 0.61 4.04
CA ALA A 33 1.35 0.40 4.90
C ALA A 33 1.53 0.91 6.36
N PRO A 34 2.62 0.64 7.09
CA PRO A 34 2.80 1.17 8.45
C PRO A 34 3.02 2.69 8.53
N PHE A 35 3.27 3.36 7.41
CA PHE A 35 3.59 4.78 7.34
C PHE A 35 2.44 5.63 6.76
N MET A 36 1.34 5.02 6.31
CA MET A 36 0.21 5.73 5.70
C MET A 36 -1.01 5.71 6.64
N ASP A 37 -2.05 6.48 6.34
CA ASP A 37 -3.36 6.27 6.95
C ASP A 37 -4.10 5.10 6.26
N GLU A 38 -4.83 4.30 7.04
CA GLU A 38 -5.59 3.14 6.54
C GLU A 38 -6.47 3.48 5.34
N GLN A 39 -7.23 4.58 5.45
CA GLN A 39 -8.17 5.00 4.39
C GLN A 39 -7.44 5.40 3.10
N GLU A 40 -6.32 6.10 3.22
CA GLU A 40 -5.50 6.51 2.08
C GLU A 40 -4.84 5.29 1.42
N TRP A 41 -4.31 4.39 2.24
CA TRP A 41 -3.70 3.15 1.78
C TRP A 41 -4.70 2.24 1.07
N LEU A 42 -5.89 2.04 1.64
CA LEU A 42 -6.97 1.27 1.03
C LEU A 42 -7.46 1.90 -0.28
N ALA A 43 -7.51 3.23 -0.36
CA ALA A 43 -7.84 3.93 -1.60
C ALA A 43 -6.80 3.66 -2.70
N LEU A 44 -5.50 3.69 -2.37
CA LEU A 44 -4.44 3.34 -3.32
C LEU A 44 -4.50 1.86 -3.71
N LEU A 45 -4.69 0.95 -2.75
CA LEU A 45 -4.82 -0.47 -3.02
C LEU A 45 -5.97 -0.72 -4.00
N ASN A 46 -7.15 -0.16 -3.74
CA ASN A 46 -8.31 -0.33 -4.60
C ASN A 46 -8.13 0.30 -6.00
N ALA A 47 -7.49 1.47 -6.09
CA ALA A 47 -7.17 2.11 -7.36
C ALA A 47 -6.16 1.30 -8.21
N THR A 48 -5.22 0.63 -7.54
CA THR A 48 -4.15 -0.13 -8.21
C THR A 48 -4.50 -1.61 -8.39
N TRP A 49 -5.50 -2.10 -7.66
CA TRP A 49 -6.01 -3.48 -7.71
C TRP A 49 -6.25 -4.04 -9.13
N PRO A 50 -6.93 -3.32 -10.05
CA PRO A 50 -7.17 -3.85 -11.41
C PRO A 50 -5.90 -4.05 -12.24
N ARG A 51 -4.77 -3.45 -11.84
CA ARG A 51 -3.48 -3.57 -12.53
C ARG A 51 -2.61 -4.68 -11.95
N ILE A 52 -2.76 -4.99 -10.66
CA ILE A 52 -1.96 -5.98 -9.94
C ILE A 52 -2.26 -7.39 -10.46
N LYS A 53 -1.23 -8.07 -10.97
CA LYS A 53 -1.32 -9.46 -11.47
C LYS A 53 -0.70 -10.51 -10.54
N ASN A 54 0.06 -10.05 -9.56
CA ASN A 54 0.79 -10.86 -8.59
C ASN A 54 0.14 -10.83 -7.20
N ALA A 55 -1.17 -10.55 -7.12
CA ALA A 55 -1.89 -10.47 -5.85
C ALA A 55 -1.78 -11.78 -5.04
N ASP A 56 -1.83 -12.93 -5.71
CA ASP A 56 -1.70 -14.24 -5.07
C ASP A 56 -0.32 -14.46 -4.44
N GLU A 57 0.76 -13.99 -5.09
CA GLU A 57 2.13 -14.14 -4.57
C GLU A 57 2.36 -13.30 -3.30
N TYR A 58 1.70 -12.16 -3.21
CA TYR A 58 1.84 -11.20 -2.10
C TYR A 58 0.65 -11.24 -1.14
N ARG A 59 -0.25 -12.22 -1.26
CA ARG A 59 -1.46 -12.33 -0.43
C ARG A 59 -1.12 -12.45 1.04
N ASP A 60 -0.20 -13.34 1.40
CA ASP A 60 0.26 -13.48 2.79
C ASP A 60 0.91 -12.19 3.29
N ALA A 61 1.73 -11.54 2.46
CA ALA A 61 2.37 -10.28 2.83
C ALA A 61 1.37 -9.13 3.01
N LEU A 62 0.30 -9.08 2.20
CA LEU A 62 -0.82 -8.17 2.38
C LEU A 62 -1.54 -8.41 3.71
N LEU A 63 -1.75 -9.66 4.11
CA LEU A 63 -2.37 -10.01 5.39
C LEU A 63 -1.50 -9.63 6.59
N GLN A 64 -0.17 -9.58 6.41
CA GLN A 64 0.78 -9.13 7.42
C GLN A 64 0.84 -7.60 7.55
N THR A 65 0.22 -6.83 6.65
CA THR A 65 0.12 -5.37 6.80
C THR A 65 -0.75 -5.01 8.00
N PRO A 66 -0.56 -3.83 8.61
CA PRO A 66 -1.40 -3.36 9.71
C PRO A 66 -2.90 -3.32 9.40
N TYR A 67 -3.29 -3.31 8.11
CA TYR A 67 -4.69 -3.26 7.66
C TYR A 67 -5.22 -4.62 7.17
N GLY A 68 -4.34 -5.58 6.90
CA GLY A 68 -4.69 -6.90 6.38
C GLY A 68 -5.44 -7.78 7.39
N HIS A 69 -5.47 -7.37 8.66
CA HIS A 69 -6.03 -8.13 9.78
C HIS A 69 -7.42 -7.68 10.24
N HIS A 70 -8.06 -6.71 9.56
CA HIS A 70 -9.41 -6.25 9.92
C HIS A 70 -10.45 -7.29 9.47
N LYS A 71 -10.73 -8.26 10.36
CA LYS A 71 -11.89 -9.14 10.35
C LYS A 71 -12.97 -8.63 11.29
#